data_AF-A0A3N5FJQ5-F1
#
_entry.id   AF-A0A3N5FJQ5-F1
#
_cell.length_a   1.000
_cell.length_b   1.000
_cell.length_c   1.000
_cell.angle_alpha   90.00
_cell.angle_beta   90.00
_cell.angle_gamma   90.00
#
_symmetry.space_group_name_H-M   'P 1'
#
loop_
_entity.id
_entity.type
_entity.pdbx_description
1 polymer ?
#
loop_
_entity_poly.entity_id
_entity_poly.type
_entity_poly.pdbx_seq_one_letter_code
_entity_poly.pdbx_strand_id
1 'polypeptide(L)'
;MRTALLVFLLGANQDPALEDLLRAHPSGVCVLVGAGDGSLPVRAAEGGRRLVHVLEADEAKVRAARVLLESRKLSGLASAELWSGPSLPYAENLVNLLIASTALPEAEVLRVLAPGGAAAVRRDGAWTTVRKPRPAEFGDWTHWRHGADGNMVSGDRAVGVPTGLRWVAGPPQDAGGKKWYYDHILVSAGGRNFYDYEETILARDAYNGVV
;
A
#
# COMPACT_ATOMS: atom_id res chain seq x y z
N MET A 1 37.30 19.18 -18.62
CA MET A 1 36.01 19.84 -18.36
C MET A 1 34.91 19.00 -18.99
N ARG A 2 34.16 18.22 -18.21
CA ARG A 2 33.03 17.41 -18.70
C ARG A 2 31.75 18.14 -18.32
N THR A 3 31.09 18.71 -19.33
CA THR A 3 29.81 19.38 -19.25
C THR A 3 28.74 18.35 -18.85
N ALA A 4 28.21 18.48 -17.63
CA ALA A 4 27.03 17.73 -17.20
C ALA A 4 25.81 18.34 -17.90
N LEU A 5 25.24 17.60 -18.85
CA LEU A 5 24.00 17.96 -19.51
C LEU A 5 22.85 17.69 -18.52
N LEU A 6 22.37 18.73 -17.83
CA LEU A 6 21.12 18.69 -17.09
C LEU A 6 19.98 18.55 -18.12
N VAL A 7 19.47 17.34 -18.30
CA VAL A 7 18.22 17.12 -19.01
C VAL A 7 17.09 17.51 -18.05
N PHE A 8 16.60 18.74 -18.19
CA PHE A 8 15.29 19.12 -17.66
C PHE A 8 14.24 18.30 -18.41
N LEU A 9 13.74 17.24 -17.76
CA LEU A 9 12.47 16.65 -18.16
C LEU A 9 11.41 17.73 -17.93
N LEU A 10 10.80 18.18 -19.03
CA LEU A 10 9.57 18.97 -19.04
C LEU A 10 8.57 18.26 -18.12
N GLY A 11 8.38 18.80 -16.92
CA GLY A 11 7.43 18.28 -15.96
C GLY A 11 6.04 18.37 -16.55
N ALA A 12 5.44 17.21 -16.83
CA ALA A 12 3.99 17.10 -16.87
C ALA A 12 3.45 17.83 -15.64
N ASN A 13 2.51 18.76 -15.88
CA ASN A 13 1.90 19.63 -14.88
C ASN A 13 1.65 18.86 -13.57
N GLN A 14 2.53 19.04 -12.59
CA GLN A 14 2.48 18.25 -11.35
C GLN A 14 1.35 18.82 -10.51
N ASP A 15 0.29 18.04 -10.32
CA ASP A 15 -0.79 18.43 -9.42
C ASP A 15 -0.24 18.46 -7.98
N PRO A 16 -0.18 19.63 -7.32
CA PRO A 16 0.38 19.72 -5.97
C PRO A 16 -0.34 18.83 -4.96
N ALA A 17 -1.65 18.62 -5.13
CA ALA A 17 -2.43 17.77 -4.22
C ALA A 17 -2.04 16.29 -4.36
N LEU A 18 -1.68 15.85 -5.56
CA LEU A 18 -1.19 14.50 -5.78
C LEU A 18 0.20 14.30 -5.14
N GLU A 19 1.06 15.31 -5.24
CA GLU A 19 2.37 15.29 -4.59
C GLU A 19 2.28 15.26 -3.06
N ASP A 20 1.38 16.04 -2.48
CA ASP A 20 1.08 15.98 -1.05
C ASP A 20 0.59 14.60 -0.63
N LEU A 21 -0.24 13.96 -1.46
CA LEU A 21 -0.75 12.63 -1.18
C LEU A 21 0.34 11.54 -1.23
N LEU A 22 1.24 11.62 -2.22
CA LEU A 22 2.40 10.74 -2.35
C LEU A 22 3.34 10.90 -1.13
N ARG A 23 3.56 12.14 -0.65
CA ARG A 23 4.35 12.39 0.57
C ARG A 23 3.66 11.88 1.83
N ALA A 24 2.34 12.05 1.93
CA ALA A 24 1.57 11.58 3.09
C ALA A 24 1.51 10.05 3.21
N HIS A 25 1.71 9.32 2.11
CA HIS A 25 1.72 7.85 2.07
C HIS A 25 3.03 7.35 1.45
N PRO A 26 4.17 7.45 2.18
CA PRO A 26 5.49 7.21 1.61
C PRO A 26 5.81 5.72 1.40
N SER A 27 4.99 4.80 1.94
CA SER A 27 5.23 3.36 1.86
C SER A 27 3.94 2.54 1.76
N GLY A 28 4.09 1.25 1.44
CA GLY A 28 3.00 0.28 1.37
C GLY A 28 2.54 -0.01 -0.06
N VAL A 29 1.32 -0.53 -0.22
CA VAL A 29 0.75 -0.85 -1.52
C VAL A 29 0.16 0.40 -2.17
N CYS A 30 0.67 0.75 -3.35
CA CYS A 30 0.21 1.88 -4.16
C CYS A 30 -0.39 1.35 -5.47
N VAL A 31 -1.65 1.66 -5.73
CA VAL A 31 -2.36 1.22 -6.94
C VAL A 31 -2.64 2.42 -7.83
N LEU A 32 -2.35 2.29 -9.11
CA LEU A 32 -2.72 3.27 -10.12
C LEU A 32 -3.71 2.65 -11.10
N VAL A 33 -4.84 3.33 -11.33
CA VAL A 33 -5.81 2.94 -12.36
C VAL A 33 -5.69 3.91 -13.53
N GLY A 34 -5.20 3.40 -14.64
CA GLY A 34 -4.71 4.14 -15.80
C GLY A 34 -3.21 4.42 -15.70
N ALA A 35 -2.46 3.96 -16.70
CA ALA A 35 -1.02 4.14 -16.79
C ALA A 35 -0.62 5.56 -17.23
N GLY A 36 -1.49 6.24 -17.98
CA GLY A 36 -1.17 7.54 -18.57
C GLY A 36 0.02 7.43 -19.52
N ASP A 37 1.02 8.30 -19.35
CA ASP A 37 2.31 8.26 -20.03
C ASP A 37 3.39 7.44 -19.29
N GLY A 38 3.03 6.84 -18.15
CA GLY A 38 3.95 6.08 -17.29
C GLY A 38 4.80 6.93 -16.34
N SER A 39 4.75 8.26 -16.40
CA SER A 39 5.53 9.14 -15.52
C SER A 39 5.09 9.04 -14.05
N LEU A 40 3.79 8.92 -13.81
CA LEU A 40 3.22 8.84 -12.46
C LEU A 40 3.54 7.50 -11.76
N PRO A 41 3.42 6.33 -12.40
CA PRO A 41 3.94 5.07 -11.83
C PRO A 41 5.42 5.14 -11.42
N VAL A 42 6.27 5.74 -12.25
CA VAL A 42 7.71 5.91 -11.95
C VAL A 42 7.89 6.77 -10.70
N ARG A 43 7.22 7.92 -10.63
CA ARG A 43 7.24 8.81 -9.45
C ARG A 43 6.68 8.15 -8.20
N ALA A 44 5.62 7.35 -8.34
CA ALA A 44 5.04 6.60 -7.23
C ALA A 44 5.97 5.49 -6.71
N ALA A 45 6.91 5.01 -7.53
CA ALA A 45 7.90 4.03 -7.12
C ALA A 45 9.19 4.67 -6.55
N GLU A 46 9.37 5.99 -6.70
CA GLU A 46 10.52 6.69 -6.14
C GLU A 46 10.64 6.47 -4.63
N GLY A 47 11.88 6.30 -4.18
CA GLY A 47 12.21 6.00 -2.80
C GLY A 47 12.18 4.51 -2.43
N GLY A 48 11.65 3.63 -3.28
CA GLY A 48 11.77 2.17 -3.07
C GLY A 48 10.83 1.57 -2.01
N ARG A 49 9.94 2.38 -1.43
CA ARG A 49 9.12 1.99 -0.26
C ARG A 49 7.67 1.66 -0.58
N ARG A 50 7.25 1.87 -1.83
CA ARG A 50 5.90 1.59 -2.30
C ARG A 50 5.95 0.45 -3.30
N LEU A 51 5.18 -0.60 -3.05
CA LEU A 51 4.90 -1.62 -4.05
C LEU A 51 3.81 -1.06 -4.98
N VAL A 52 4.20 -0.74 -6.20
CA VAL A 52 3.34 -0.04 -7.16
C VAL A 52 2.71 -1.05 -8.13
N HIS A 53 1.39 -1.02 -8.26
CA HIS A 53 0.67 -1.81 -9.25
C HIS A 53 -0.20 -0.90 -10.13
N VAL A 54 0.08 -0.90 -11.43
CA VAL A 54 -0.68 -0.16 -12.45
C VAL A 54 -1.67 -1.09 -13.13
N LEU A 55 -2.95 -0.74 -13.07
CA LEU A 55 -4.05 -1.39 -13.78
C LEU A 55 -4.41 -0.54 -15.00
N GLU A 56 -4.31 -1.09 -16.20
CA GLU A 56 -4.56 -0.36 -17.45
C GLU A 56 -5.34 -1.23 -18.43
N ALA A 57 -6.33 -0.63 -19.11
CA ALA A 57 -7.21 -1.34 -20.04
C ALA A 57 -6.64 -1.40 -21.47
N ASP A 58 -5.75 -0.46 -21.82
CA ASP A 58 -5.08 -0.41 -23.12
C ASP A 58 -3.76 -1.20 -23.11
N GLU A 59 -3.71 -2.28 -23.88
CA GLU A 59 -2.54 -3.16 -23.97
C GLU A 59 -1.28 -2.43 -24.48
N ALA A 60 -1.42 -1.44 -25.36
CA ALA A 60 -0.29 -0.66 -25.84
C ALA A 60 0.30 0.20 -24.72
N LYS A 61 -0.54 0.77 -23.85
CA LYS A 61 -0.10 1.52 -22.67
C LYS A 61 0.53 0.61 -21.62
N VAL A 62 -0.01 -0.60 -21.42
CA VAL A 62 0.64 -1.61 -20.54
C VAL A 62 2.06 -1.90 -21.02
N ARG A 63 2.23 -2.18 -22.33
CA ARG A 63 3.56 -2.44 -22.92
C ARG A 63 4.50 -1.24 -22.74
N ALA A 64 4.03 -0.02 -23.03
CA ALA A 64 4.81 1.20 -22.86
C ALA A 64 5.23 1.43 -21.40
N ALA A 65 4.31 1.24 -20.45
CA ALA A 65 4.57 1.36 -19.03
C ALA A 65 5.63 0.33 -18.56
N ARG A 66 5.51 -0.93 -18.99
CA ARG A 66 6.51 -1.97 -18.65
C ARG A 66 7.91 -1.62 -19.16
N VAL A 67 8.04 -1.20 -20.42
CA VAL A 67 9.33 -0.74 -20.99
C VAL A 67 9.90 0.41 -20.19
N LEU A 68 9.07 1.39 -19.81
CA LEU A 68 9.53 2.53 -19.03
C LEU A 68 10.00 2.10 -17.63
N LEU A 69 9.22 1.30 -16.92
CA LEU A 69 9.59 0.78 -15.59
C LEU A 69 10.89 -0.02 -15.62
N GLU A 70 11.07 -0.87 -16.64
CA GLU A 70 12.30 -1.62 -16.86
C GLU A 70 13.50 -0.70 -17.13
N SER A 71 13.34 0.29 -18.01
CA SER A 71 14.41 1.27 -18.32
C SER A 71 14.86 2.05 -17.09
N ARG A 72 13.97 2.22 -16.11
CA ARG A 72 14.22 2.88 -14.82
C ARG A 72 14.67 1.93 -13.71
N LYS A 73 14.83 0.63 -14.01
CA LYS A 73 15.18 -0.43 -13.04
C LYS A 73 14.19 -0.54 -11.87
N LEU A 74 12.90 -0.32 -12.17
CA LEU A 74 11.82 -0.39 -11.19
C LEU A 74 11.01 -1.69 -11.29
N SER A 75 11.32 -2.57 -12.25
CA SER A 75 10.67 -3.89 -12.37
C SER A 75 10.77 -4.66 -11.05
N GLY A 76 9.63 -5.18 -10.59
CA GLY A 76 9.49 -5.89 -9.31
C GLY A 76 9.00 -4.99 -8.17
N LEU A 77 9.45 -3.74 -8.12
CA LEU A 77 8.88 -2.72 -7.22
C LEU A 77 7.62 -2.10 -7.81
N ALA A 78 7.61 -1.91 -9.13
CA ALA A 78 6.48 -1.43 -9.90
C ALA A 78 6.14 -2.43 -11.00
N SER A 79 4.86 -2.72 -11.17
CA SER A 79 4.32 -3.56 -12.24
C SER A 79 3.16 -2.89 -12.93
N ALA A 80 2.92 -3.28 -14.19
CA ALA A 80 1.72 -2.90 -14.94
C ALA A 80 1.03 -4.14 -15.48
N GLU A 81 -0.29 -4.20 -15.35
CA GLU A 81 -1.15 -5.32 -15.75
C GLU A 81 -2.31 -4.83 -16.61
N LEU A 82 -2.68 -5.66 -17.59
CA LEU A 82 -3.90 -5.45 -18.37
C LEU A 82 -5.11 -5.75 -17.49
N TRP A 83 -5.96 -4.76 -17.26
CA TRP A 83 -7.13 -4.91 -16.41
C TRP A 83 -8.27 -4.00 -16.87
N SER A 84 -9.46 -4.58 -16.98
CA SER A 84 -10.71 -3.90 -17.35
C SER A 84 -11.92 -4.46 -16.59
N GLY A 85 -11.67 -5.08 -15.42
CA GLY A 85 -12.70 -5.74 -14.62
C GLY A 85 -13.72 -4.77 -14.01
N PRO A 86 -14.89 -5.28 -13.59
CA PRO A 86 -15.95 -4.46 -12.98
C PRO A 86 -15.62 -3.97 -11.56
N SER A 87 -14.65 -4.61 -10.89
CA SER A 87 -14.19 -4.30 -9.54
C SER A 87 -12.68 -4.48 -9.46
N LEU A 88 -12.01 -3.66 -8.64
CA LEU A 88 -10.58 -3.72 -8.42
C LEU A 88 -10.17 -5.12 -7.89
N PRO A 89 -9.09 -5.71 -8.41
CA PRO A 89 -8.70 -7.10 -8.16
C PRO A 89 -7.97 -7.26 -6.81
N TYR A 90 -8.45 -6.59 -5.76
CA TYR A 90 -7.85 -6.60 -4.44
C TYR A 90 -8.86 -7.03 -3.39
N ALA A 91 -8.35 -7.72 -2.37
CA ALA A 91 -9.07 -7.90 -1.12
C ALA A 91 -9.40 -6.55 -0.48
N GLU A 92 -10.40 -6.54 0.39
CA GLU A 92 -10.69 -5.37 1.21
C GLU A 92 -9.48 -4.97 2.08
N ASN A 93 -9.39 -3.68 2.41
CA ASN A 93 -8.38 -3.14 3.31
C ASN A 93 -6.91 -3.30 2.87
N LEU A 94 -6.59 -3.56 1.61
CA LEU A 94 -5.22 -3.88 1.20
C LEU A 94 -4.38 -2.65 0.79
N VAL A 95 -4.99 -1.64 0.16
CA VAL A 95 -4.29 -0.59 -0.59
C VAL A 95 -4.04 0.65 0.28
N ASN A 96 -2.79 1.06 0.50
CA ASN A 96 -2.50 2.27 1.28
C ASN A 96 -2.76 3.56 0.48
N LEU A 97 -2.44 3.54 -0.82
CA LEU A 97 -2.62 4.67 -1.72
C LEU A 97 -3.25 4.21 -3.04
N LEU A 98 -4.39 4.78 -3.42
CA LEU A 98 -5.03 4.54 -4.72
C LEU A 98 -5.03 5.83 -5.55
N ILE A 99 -4.57 5.79 -6.79
CA ILE A 99 -4.63 6.92 -7.71
C ILE A 99 -5.37 6.48 -8.97
N ALA A 100 -6.57 6.99 -9.20
CA ALA A 100 -7.41 6.62 -10.32
C ALA A 100 -7.64 7.80 -11.25
N SER A 101 -7.13 7.69 -12.48
CA SER A 101 -7.32 8.71 -13.53
C SER A 101 -8.74 8.69 -14.12
N THR A 102 -9.54 7.70 -13.73
CA THR A 102 -10.96 7.53 -14.05
C THR A 102 -11.80 7.55 -12.78
N ALA A 103 -13.08 7.85 -12.92
CA ALA A 103 -14.03 7.77 -11.82
C ALA A 103 -14.20 6.31 -11.36
N LEU A 104 -14.19 6.11 -10.05
CA LEU A 104 -14.52 4.84 -9.41
C LEU A 104 -15.64 5.04 -8.38
N PRO A 105 -16.54 4.06 -8.19
CA PRO A 105 -17.52 4.10 -7.13
C PRO A 105 -16.85 4.27 -5.78
N GLU A 106 -17.35 5.19 -4.95
CA GLU A 106 -16.73 5.47 -3.65
C GLU A 106 -16.71 4.25 -2.72
N ALA A 107 -17.77 3.44 -2.74
CA ALA A 107 -17.84 2.19 -2.00
C ALA A 107 -16.69 1.23 -2.38
N GLU A 108 -16.32 1.17 -3.66
CA GLU A 108 -15.23 0.33 -4.14
C GLU A 108 -13.87 0.86 -3.71
N VAL A 109 -13.67 2.18 -3.79
CA VAL A 109 -12.48 2.86 -3.28
C VAL A 109 -12.31 2.57 -1.78
N LEU A 110 -13.36 2.80 -0.99
CA LEU A 110 -13.33 2.55 0.45
C LEU A 110 -13.16 1.07 0.78
N ARG A 111 -13.67 0.15 -0.03
CA ARG A 111 -13.48 -1.30 0.17
C ARG A 111 -12.00 -1.66 0.12
N VAL A 112 -11.30 -1.27 -0.96
CA VAL A 112 -9.89 -1.68 -1.16
C VAL A 112 -8.91 -0.90 -0.29
N LEU A 113 -9.22 0.34 0.07
CA LEU A 113 -8.30 1.14 0.88
C LEU A 113 -8.06 0.48 2.23
N ALA A 114 -6.79 0.36 2.61
CA ALA A 114 -6.37 0.05 3.97
C ALA A 114 -6.87 1.14 4.93
N PRO A 115 -7.27 0.78 6.16
CA PRO A 115 -7.57 1.76 7.20
C PRO A 115 -6.40 2.73 7.42
N GLY A 116 -6.68 4.03 7.40
CA GLY A 116 -5.67 5.10 7.40
C GLY A 116 -5.12 5.46 6.01
N GLY A 117 -5.49 4.71 4.97
CA GLY A 117 -5.11 4.97 3.58
C GLY A 117 -5.95 6.06 2.90
N ALA A 118 -5.54 6.42 1.69
CA ALA A 118 -6.20 7.46 0.92
C ALA A 118 -6.21 7.18 -0.59
N ALA A 119 -7.12 7.85 -1.28
CA ALA A 119 -7.21 7.82 -2.73
C ALA A 119 -7.25 9.23 -3.33
N ALA A 120 -6.63 9.40 -4.50
CA ALA A 120 -6.91 10.49 -5.42
C ALA A 120 -7.69 9.91 -6.61
N VAL A 121 -8.92 10.36 -6.82
CA VAL A 121 -9.80 9.87 -7.90
C VAL A 121 -10.23 11.03 -8.75
N ARG A 122 -10.12 10.89 -10.07
CA ARG A 122 -10.57 11.92 -11.00
C ARG A 122 -12.09 11.85 -11.16
N ARG A 123 -12.77 12.95 -10.84
CA ARG A 123 -14.23 13.13 -10.97
C ARG A 123 -14.49 14.47 -11.66
N ASP A 124 -15.29 14.44 -12.72
CA ASP A 124 -15.66 15.64 -13.49
C ASP A 124 -14.45 16.50 -13.93
N GLY A 125 -13.34 15.82 -14.29
CA GLY A 125 -12.10 16.46 -14.72
C GLY A 125 -11.16 16.91 -13.60
N ALA A 126 -11.60 16.93 -12.34
CA ALA A 126 -10.83 17.35 -11.17
C ALA A 126 -10.42 16.16 -10.28
N TRP A 127 -9.34 16.31 -9.51
CA TRP A 127 -8.94 15.34 -8.50
C TRP A 127 -9.74 15.53 -7.22
N THR A 128 -10.31 14.43 -6.71
CA THR A 128 -10.95 14.38 -5.40
C THR A 128 -10.16 13.44 -4.50
N THR A 129 -9.88 13.88 -3.27
CA THR A 129 -9.25 13.02 -2.26
C THR A 129 -10.30 12.32 -1.42
N VAL A 130 -10.14 11.01 -1.23
CA VAL A 130 -10.93 10.19 -0.31
C VAL A 130 -9.98 9.62 0.73
N ARG A 131 -10.37 9.58 2.00
CA ARG A 131 -9.56 9.00 3.09
C ARG A 131 -10.39 7.99 3.84
N LYS A 132 -9.80 6.83 4.14
CA LYS A 132 -10.45 5.81 4.95
C LYS A 132 -9.99 5.95 6.40
N PRO A 133 -10.85 6.34 7.34
CA PRO A 133 -10.47 6.38 8.74
C PRO A 133 -10.14 4.98 9.26
N ARG A 134 -9.28 4.90 10.28
CA ARG A 134 -9.15 3.67 11.06
C ARG A 134 -10.43 3.49 11.89
N PRO A 135 -11.12 2.34 11.83
CA PRO A 135 -12.24 2.04 12.71
C PRO A 135 -11.85 2.22 14.18
N ALA A 136 -12.71 2.86 14.97
CA ALA A 136 -12.47 3.10 16.40
C ALA A 136 -12.53 1.80 17.22
N GLU A 137 -13.16 0.78 16.64
CA GLU A 137 -13.34 -0.56 17.19
C GLU A 137 -12.10 -1.44 17.04
N PHE A 138 -11.10 -1.04 16.24
CA PHE A 138 -9.84 -1.78 16.18
C PHE A 138 -9.03 -1.56 17.45
N GLY A 139 -8.70 -2.67 18.10
CA GLY A 139 -7.82 -2.67 19.26
C GLY A 139 -6.35 -2.52 18.85
N ASP A 140 -5.52 -2.16 19.83
CA ASP A 140 -4.07 -2.34 19.77
C ASP A 140 -3.69 -3.53 20.66
N TRP A 141 -2.57 -4.17 20.37
CA TRP A 141 -1.93 -5.23 21.15
C TRP A 141 -0.50 -4.79 21.48
N THR A 142 -0.33 -3.96 22.50
CA THR A 142 0.92 -3.22 22.76
C THR A 142 1.96 -4.00 23.56
N HIS A 143 1.56 -5.10 24.20
CA HIS A 143 2.41 -5.94 25.05
C HIS A 143 2.26 -7.42 24.67
N TRP A 144 3.18 -8.27 25.12
CA TRP A 144 3.11 -9.71 24.87
C TRP A 144 1.79 -10.35 25.38
N ARG A 145 1.15 -9.75 26.40
CA ARG A 145 -0.21 -10.07 26.86
C ARG A 145 -1.19 -8.90 26.65
N HIS A 146 -1.33 -8.43 25.41
CA HIS A 146 -2.22 -7.35 24.98
C HIS A 146 -1.89 -5.96 25.55
N GLY A 147 -2.02 -5.77 26.86
CA GLY A 147 -1.87 -4.50 27.55
C GLY A 147 -1.12 -4.62 28.88
N ALA A 148 -1.02 -3.50 29.60
CA ALA A 148 -0.37 -3.46 30.91
C ALA A 148 -1.11 -4.28 31.99
N ASP A 149 -2.38 -4.63 31.74
CA ASP A 149 -3.21 -5.50 32.58
C ASP A 149 -2.89 -7.00 32.40
N GLY A 150 -2.16 -7.37 31.35
CA GLY A 150 -1.79 -8.75 31.06
C GLY A 150 -2.95 -9.64 30.60
N ASN A 151 -4.04 -9.05 30.11
CA ASN A 151 -5.23 -9.78 29.69
C ASN A 151 -5.08 -10.34 28.25
N MET A 152 -5.19 -11.65 28.05
CA MET A 152 -4.94 -12.30 26.75
C MET A 152 -6.07 -12.15 25.72
N VAL A 153 -6.84 -11.06 25.76
CA VAL A 153 -7.96 -10.79 24.86
C VAL A 153 -7.96 -9.31 24.49
N SER A 154 -8.12 -9.01 23.20
CA SER A 154 -8.24 -7.63 22.73
C SER A 154 -9.67 -7.09 22.89
N GLY A 155 -9.79 -5.77 22.98
CA GLY A 155 -11.07 -5.08 22.89
C GLY A 155 -11.60 -4.93 21.45
N ASP A 156 -11.01 -5.63 20.47
CA ASP A 156 -11.37 -5.49 19.06
C ASP A 156 -12.79 -5.96 18.80
N ARG A 157 -13.57 -5.14 18.10
CA ARG A 157 -14.96 -5.45 17.74
C ARG A 157 -15.24 -5.35 16.24
N ALA A 158 -14.23 -5.03 15.44
CA ALA A 158 -14.39 -4.82 14.01
C ALA A 158 -14.13 -6.09 13.20
N VAL A 159 -13.35 -7.04 13.72
CA VAL A 159 -13.07 -8.31 13.02
C VAL A 159 -14.16 -9.34 13.32
N GLY A 160 -14.85 -9.78 12.27
CA GLY A 160 -15.84 -10.87 12.32
C GLY A 160 -15.25 -12.22 11.91
N VAL A 161 -16.13 -13.14 11.48
CA VAL A 161 -15.71 -14.46 10.96
C VAL A 161 -14.84 -14.28 9.70
N PRO A 162 -13.62 -14.86 9.66
CA PRO A 162 -12.78 -14.79 8.47
C PRO A 162 -13.45 -15.47 7.27
N THR A 163 -13.57 -14.75 6.14
CA THR A 163 -14.20 -15.25 4.90
C THR A 163 -13.19 -15.50 3.77
N GLY A 164 -11.92 -15.14 3.98
CA GLY A 164 -10.87 -15.31 2.98
C GLY A 164 -9.52 -14.79 3.46
N LEU A 165 -8.51 -14.99 2.62
CA LEU A 165 -7.14 -14.55 2.87
C LEU A 165 -6.91 -13.15 2.28
N ARG A 166 -6.45 -12.19 3.09
CA ARG A 166 -6.09 -10.84 2.63
C ARG A 166 -4.66 -10.76 2.11
N TRP A 167 -3.70 -11.28 2.89
CA TRP A 167 -2.28 -11.30 2.54
C TRP A 167 -1.55 -12.41 3.34
N VAL A 168 -0.40 -12.85 2.81
CA VAL A 168 0.57 -13.71 3.52
C VAL A 168 1.95 -13.13 3.27
N ALA A 169 2.63 -12.77 4.34
CA ALA A 169 3.97 -12.22 4.31
C ALA A 169 4.65 -12.39 5.66
N GLY A 170 5.98 -12.30 5.68
CA GLY A 170 6.77 -12.46 6.89
C GLY A 170 7.21 -13.90 7.13
N PRO A 171 8.00 -14.12 8.19
CA PRO A 171 8.51 -15.44 8.52
C PRO A 171 7.37 -16.35 9.00
N PRO A 172 7.39 -17.65 8.68
CA PRO A 172 6.38 -18.60 9.16
C PRO A 172 6.41 -18.75 10.69
N GLN A 173 7.50 -18.37 11.34
CA GLN A 173 7.68 -18.32 12.78
C GLN A 173 8.63 -17.16 13.13
N ASP A 174 8.24 -16.31 14.08
CA ASP A 174 9.13 -15.27 14.62
C ASP A 174 10.25 -15.91 15.47
N ALA A 175 11.35 -15.18 15.69
CA ALA A 175 12.51 -15.73 16.42
C ALA A 175 12.21 -15.96 17.92
N GLY A 176 11.14 -15.35 18.44
CA GLY A 176 10.65 -15.55 19.81
C GLY A 176 10.17 -16.97 20.11
N GLY A 177 9.78 -17.74 19.08
CA GLY A 177 9.25 -19.10 19.20
C GLY A 177 10.27 -20.22 19.43
N LYS A 178 11.55 -19.94 19.71
CA LYS A 178 12.60 -20.98 19.81
C LYS A 178 12.44 -21.99 20.95
N LYS A 179 11.45 -21.83 21.85
CA LYS A 179 11.26 -22.77 22.98
C LYS A 179 9.83 -23.24 23.24
N TRP A 180 8.79 -22.43 23.07
CA TRP A 180 7.40 -22.84 23.34
C TRP A 180 6.37 -22.03 22.52
N TYR A 181 5.20 -22.62 22.28
CA TYR A 181 4.06 -22.09 21.51
C TYR A 181 3.45 -20.77 22.05
N TYR A 182 3.94 -20.24 23.18
CA TYR A 182 3.35 -19.12 23.90
C TYR A 182 4.23 -17.85 23.97
N ASP A 183 5.43 -17.86 23.38
CA ASP A 183 6.43 -16.78 23.50
C ASP A 183 6.56 -15.92 22.23
N HIS A 184 5.55 -15.93 21.34
CA HIS A 184 5.52 -15.06 20.17
C HIS A 184 5.40 -13.60 20.60
N ILE A 185 6.42 -12.79 20.30
CA ILE A 185 6.39 -11.35 20.54
C ILE A 185 5.80 -10.71 19.30
N LEU A 186 4.48 -10.77 19.16
CA LEU A 186 3.74 -9.97 18.19
C LEU A 186 3.07 -8.81 18.94
N VAL A 187 3.46 -7.60 18.58
CA VAL A 187 2.82 -6.36 19.02
C VAL A 187 2.13 -5.72 17.82
N SER A 188 0.92 -5.21 18.00
CA SER A 188 0.19 -4.48 16.96
C SER A 188 -0.24 -3.12 17.48
N ALA A 189 0.16 -2.05 16.82
CA ALA A 189 -0.22 -0.71 17.21
C ALA A 189 -0.26 0.22 16.00
N GLY A 190 -1.28 1.07 15.92
CA GLY A 190 -1.35 2.10 14.87
C GLY A 190 -1.33 1.56 13.43
N GLY A 191 -1.88 0.36 13.20
CA GLY A 191 -1.87 -0.28 11.87
C GLY A 191 -0.51 -0.88 11.46
N ARG A 192 0.34 -1.19 12.43
CA ARG A 192 1.63 -1.86 12.23
C ARG A 192 1.74 -3.07 13.14
N ASN A 193 2.29 -4.15 12.60
CA ASN A 193 2.67 -5.35 13.34
C ASN A 193 4.18 -5.35 13.54
N PHE A 194 4.62 -5.57 14.77
CA PHE A 194 6.01 -5.58 15.21
C PHE A 194 6.34 -6.95 15.79
N TYR A 195 7.46 -7.53 15.37
CA TYR A 195 7.93 -8.80 15.92
C TYR A 195 9.45 -8.91 15.84
N ASP A 196 10.01 -9.73 16.74
CA ASP A 196 11.42 -10.08 16.75
C ASP A 196 11.71 -11.16 15.71
N TYR A 197 12.63 -10.86 14.79
CA TYR A 197 13.12 -11.78 13.79
C TYR A 197 14.63 -11.64 13.65
N GLU A 198 15.37 -12.73 13.86
CA GLU A 198 16.82 -12.79 13.71
C GLU A 198 17.57 -11.65 14.45
N GLU A 199 17.21 -11.39 15.71
CA GLU A 199 17.81 -10.34 16.55
C GLU A 199 17.51 -8.91 16.05
N THR A 200 16.47 -8.75 15.22
CA THR A 200 15.99 -7.46 14.72
C THR A 200 14.49 -7.29 14.97
N ILE A 201 14.05 -6.05 15.20
CA ILE A 201 12.63 -5.73 15.23
C ILE A 201 12.19 -5.41 13.81
N LEU A 202 11.30 -6.24 13.26
CA LEU A 202 10.66 -5.96 11.98
C LEU A 202 9.29 -5.35 12.21
N ALA A 203 8.99 -4.27 11.47
CA ALA A 203 7.66 -3.69 11.40
C ALA A 203 7.05 -3.95 10.03
N ARG A 204 5.79 -4.37 9.99
CA ARG A 204 5.00 -4.51 8.76
C ARG A 204 3.69 -3.78 8.85
N ASP A 205 3.18 -3.32 7.73
CA ASP A 205 1.79 -2.87 7.63
C ASP A 205 0.84 -4.02 8.00
N ALA A 206 -0.04 -3.79 8.96
CA ALA A 206 -0.94 -4.83 9.46
C ALA A 206 -1.97 -5.28 8.41
N TYR A 207 -2.19 -4.47 7.37
CA TYR A 207 -3.25 -4.70 6.40
C TYR A 207 -2.79 -5.32 5.08
N ASN A 208 -1.49 -5.30 4.78
CA ASN A 208 -0.92 -5.90 3.57
C ASN A 208 0.46 -6.55 3.73
N GLY A 209 1.09 -6.44 4.91
CA GLY A 209 2.36 -7.09 5.20
C GLY A 209 3.59 -6.46 4.53
N VAL A 210 3.49 -5.32 3.86
CA VAL A 210 4.65 -4.60 3.31
C VAL A 210 5.48 -3.97 4.45
N VAL A 211 6.81 -3.98 4.32
CA VAL A 211 7.79 -3.37 5.25
C VAL A 211 8.02 -1.90 4.91
#